data_AF-A0A949ARZ1-F1
#
_entry.id   AF-A0A949ARZ1-F1
#
_cell.length_a   1.000
_cell.length_b   1.000
_cell.length_c   1.000
_cell.angle_alpha   90.00
_cell.angle_beta   90.00
_cell.angle_gamma   90.00
#
_symmetry.space_group_name_H-M   'P 1'
#
loop_
_entity.id
_entity.type
_entity.pdbx_description
1 polymer ?
#
loop_
_entity_poly.entity_id
_entity_poly.type
_entity_poly.pdbx_seq_one_letter_code
_entity_poly.pdbx_strand_id
1 'polypeptide(L)'
;MFKHTKRTVPFLLAALLFALHLALPASGAAQAGRIAFLPFKANAPQDMGYLTTGIRDMLASRLASEIGLTVIDKTAVDKALAAAGTPTQTEAFIKLGKSLQADFLVVGSLTAMGSSLSLDAKVFEMAKGAPRNFYATAKNESEIIQSIDSLAWDISEKIFSHKRPATALVQPQAAQPGAQPQPQYATAHPERAFASRTGTGGGSPFIYPKGITSEFQKTQNMKLSLQFMEMADLDGDGQDEVIFADRESVQIFKRDNTRLSKVGQIPGKVGYRIHAITVADLNKNGKPEIYVSAADNKQPNSFAFEWLGADKATYIFQDARWYIRAMSVPGEGLVLAGQRADSDKAVAPGIYRLEQAGGALKAGSSMEVPDSVNLFEFTIADLDNDGSREIIAIDQYDRLRVLRAGGTVLWKSDEFYGGTTRFIGGAGDFGAGKASNQEGSERIYIPSRIIAYDVNGDGQQDIIINKNLSTSSRLFENMKNYPSGEIHALSWNGIALSELWRTRKIDGYIVDYLLRPNADKKGAELLVGLTLNTGSLDMFAEQTSTMLIYQLDFSKKQEQ
;
A
#
# COMPACT_ATOMS: atom_id res chain seq x y z
N MET A 1 -87.31 -6.17 -14.29
CA MET A 1 -86.27 -7.04 -14.89
C MET A 1 -85.16 -6.12 -15.42
N PHE A 2 -84.18 -5.77 -14.58
CA PHE A 2 -83.04 -4.94 -14.98
C PHE A 2 -81.78 -5.59 -14.42
N LYS A 3 -80.95 -6.19 -15.27
CA LYS A 3 -79.58 -6.56 -14.90
C LYS A 3 -78.64 -6.34 -16.08
N HIS A 4 -77.81 -5.32 -15.89
CA HIS A 4 -76.37 -5.28 -16.10
C HIS A 4 -75.75 -6.25 -17.12
N THR A 5 -75.09 -5.67 -18.14
CA THR A 5 -73.68 -6.03 -18.41
C THR A 5 -72.93 -4.85 -19.04
N LYS A 6 -72.13 -4.15 -18.23
CA LYS A 6 -71.01 -3.30 -18.68
C LYS A 6 -69.71 -4.04 -18.35
N ARG A 7 -68.67 -3.79 -19.16
CA ARG A 7 -67.23 -4.04 -18.94
C ARG A 7 -66.68 -5.42 -19.34
N THR A 8 -66.39 -5.59 -20.63
CA THR A 8 -65.42 -6.61 -21.12
C THR A 8 -64.37 -6.03 -22.07
N VAL A 9 -64.32 -4.71 -22.27
CA VAL A 9 -63.33 -4.06 -23.15
C VAL A 9 -61.98 -3.73 -22.48
N PRO A 10 -61.87 -3.41 -21.16
CA PRO A 10 -60.57 -3.03 -20.60
C PRO A 10 -59.65 -4.23 -20.31
N PHE A 11 -60.18 -5.46 -20.24
CA PHE A 11 -59.40 -6.66 -19.97
C PHE A 11 -58.66 -7.20 -21.21
N LEU A 12 -59.23 -7.05 -22.41
CA LEU A 12 -58.59 -7.45 -23.66
C LEU A 12 -57.44 -6.51 -24.05
N LEU A 13 -57.56 -5.21 -23.75
CA LEU A 13 -56.48 -4.24 -24.00
C LEU A 13 -55.30 -4.40 -23.02
N ALA A 14 -55.58 -4.71 -21.75
CA ALA A 14 -54.55 -4.97 -20.74
C ALA A 14 -53.80 -6.29 -20.99
N ALA A 15 -54.47 -7.34 -21.47
CA ALA A 15 -53.84 -8.60 -21.84
C ALA A 15 -52.97 -8.47 -23.11
N LEU A 16 -53.37 -7.63 -24.07
CA LEU A 16 -52.57 -7.37 -25.27
C LEU A 16 -51.32 -6.52 -24.98
N LEU A 17 -51.42 -5.55 -24.06
CA LEU A 17 -50.28 -4.76 -23.58
C LEU A 17 -49.30 -5.58 -22.73
N PHE A 18 -49.80 -6.53 -21.93
CA PHE A 18 -48.97 -7.45 -21.15
C PHE A 18 -48.26 -8.50 -22.04
N ALA A 19 -48.93 -8.99 -23.10
CA ALA A 19 -48.32 -9.88 -24.09
C ALA A 19 -47.28 -9.15 -24.98
N LEU A 20 -47.43 -7.85 -25.23
CA LEU A 20 -46.43 -7.05 -25.96
C LEU A 20 -45.20 -6.71 -25.11
N HIS A 21 -45.28 -6.76 -23.78
CA HIS A 21 -44.13 -6.59 -22.88
C HIS A 21 -43.31 -7.88 -22.69
N LEU A 22 -43.84 -9.04 -23.11
CA LEU A 22 -43.15 -10.34 -23.07
C LEU A 22 -42.47 -10.72 -24.40
N ALA A 23 -42.59 -9.89 -25.44
CA ALA A 23 -42.05 -10.14 -26.77
C ALA A 23 -41.09 -9.03 -27.25
N LEU A 24 -40.50 -8.26 -26.33
CA LEU A 24 -39.26 -7.56 -26.63
C LEU A 24 -38.17 -8.64 -26.74
N PRO A 25 -37.40 -8.71 -27.84
CA PRO A 25 -36.18 -9.49 -27.80
C PRO A 25 -35.37 -8.89 -26.65
N ALA A 26 -35.06 -9.70 -25.65
CA ALA A 26 -33.95 -9.39 -24.77
C ALA A 26 -32.82 -9.07 -25.75
N SER A 27 -32.45 -7.79 -25.84
CA SER A 27 -31.17 -7.43 -26.43
C SER A 27 -30.18 -7.99 -25.43
N GLY A 28 -29.91 -9.29 -25.58
CA GLY A 28 -28.87 -9.97 -24.85
C GLY A 28 -27.65 -9.15 -25.14
N ALA A 29 -27.13 -8.47 -24.12
CA ALA A 29 -25.75 -8.06 -24.13
C ALA A 29 -24.99 -9.27 -24.66
N ALA A 30 -24.39 -9.14 -25.85
CA ALA A 30 -23.67 -10.22 -26.49
C ALA A 30 -22.80 -10.85 -25.42
N GLN A 31 -23.07 -12.11 -25.09
CA GLN A 31 -22.49 -12.75 -23.94
C GLN A 31 -20.98 -12.63 -24.07
N ALA A 32 -20.37 -11.88 -23.16
CA ALA A 32 -18.94 -11.66 -23.07
C ALA A 32 -18.22 -12.99 -23.29
N GLY A 33 -17.40 -13.08 -24.35
CA GLY A 33 -16.70 -14.32 -24.68
C GLY A 33 -15.91 -14.84 -23.48
N ARG A 34 -15.87 -16.16 -23.30
CA ARG A 34 -15.20 -16.81 -22.17
C ARG A 34 -13.75 -17.10 -22.52
N ILE A 35 -12.83 -16.72 -21.65
CA ILE A 35 -11.39 -16.92 -21.87
C ILE A 35 -10.77 -17.71 -20.71
N ALA A 36 -9.97 -18.72 -21.05
CA ALA A 36 -9.19 -19.50 -20.09
C ALA A 36 -7.69 -19.26 -20.30
N PHE A 37 -6.94 -19.22 -19.20
CA PHE A 37 -5.48 -19.11 -19.20
C PHE A 37 -4.89 -20.33 -18.54
N LEU A 38 -4.06 -21.10 -19.25
CA LEU A 38 -3.29 -22.17 -18.62
C LEU A 38 -2.14 -21.60 -17.76
N PRO A 39 -1.63 -22.37 -16.78
CA PRO A 39 -0.38 -22.03 -16.11
C PRO A 39 0.75 -21.78 -17.12
N PHE A 40 1.43 -20.64 -17.00
CA PHE A 40 2.57 -20.32 -17.84
C PHE A 40 3.77 -21.20 -17.45
N LYS A 41 4.46 -21.75 -18.44
CA LYS A 41 5.66 -22.57 -18.20
C LYS A 41 6.88 -21.67 -18.01
N ALA A 42 7.73 -21.96 -17.03
CA ALA A 42 9.02 -21.31 -16.88
C ALA A 42 10.13 -22.16 -17.51
N ASN A 43 10.91 -21.56 -18.41
CA ASN A 43 12.15 -22.10 -18.95
C ASN A 43 13.29 -21.21 -18.43
N ALA A 44 13.70 -21.44 -17.18
CA ALA A 44 14.73 -20.64 -16.52
C ALA A 44 15.64 -21.53 -15.63
N PRO A 45 16.91 -21.13 -15.40
CA PRO A 45 17.81 -21.85 -14.50
C PRO A 45 17.41 -21.78 -13.03
N GLN A 46 16.60 -20.78 -12.65
CA GLN A 46 16.11 -20.55 -11.28
C GLN A 46 14.59 -20.71 -11.22
N ASP A 47 14.05 -20.94 -10.03
CA ASP A 47 12.60 -21.06 -9.82
C ASP A 47 11.90 -19.71 -10.03
N MET A 48 11.04 -19.66 -11.04
CA MET A 48 10.29 -18.47 -11.48
C MET A 48 8.77 -18.65 -11.32
N GLY A 49 8.32 -19.57 -10.45
CA GLY A 49 6.89 -19.85 -10.24
C GLY A 49 6.05 -18.62 -9.85
N TYR A 50 6.67 -17.66 -9.15
CA TYR A 50 6.04 -16.39 -8.79
C TYR A 50 5.77 -15.50 -10.02
N LEU A 51 6.70 -15.45 -10.98
CA LEU A 51 6.54 -14.67 -12.22
C LEU A 51 5.49 -15.29 -13.13
N THR A 52 5.51 -16.61 -13.34
CA THR A 52 4.55 -17.27 -14.23
C THR A 52 3.12 -17.19 -13.71
N THR A 53 2.94 -17.23 -12.39
CA THR A 53 1.65 -16.96 -11.74
C THR A 53 1.24 -15.51 -11.96
N GLY A 54 2.13 -14.54 -11.71
CA GLY A 54 1.86 -13.12 -11.94
C GLY A 54 1.50 -12.80 -13.40
N ILE A 55 2.21 -13.37 -14.37
CA ILE A 55 1.96 -13.20 -15.81
C ILE A 55 0.55 -13.69 -16.18
N ARG A 56 0.18 -14.91 -15.72
CA ARG A 56 -1.16 -15.49 -15.96
C ARG A 56 -2.25 -14.55 -15.47
N ASP A 57 -2.05 -13.98 -14.29
CA ASP A 57 -3.03 -13.13 -13.61
C ASP A 57 -3.18 -11.79 -14.29
N MET A 58 -2.05 -11.17 -14.65
CA MET A 58 -2.02 -9.88 -15.31
C MET A 58 -2.62 -9.94 -16.72
N LEU A 59 -2.27 -10.96 -17.51
CA LEU A 59 -2.87 -11.14 -18.84
C LEU A 59 -4.37 -11.39 -18.76
N ALA A 60 -4.81 -12.21 -17.79
CA ALA A 60 -6.22 -12.46 -17.56
C ALA A 60 -6.98 -11.19 -17.20
N SER A 61 -6.45 -10.41 -16.27
CA SER A 61 -7.07 -9.15 -15.83
C SER A 61 -7.20 -8.14 -16.97
N ARG A 62 -6.13 -7.93 -17.75
CA ARG A 62 -6.10 -6.94 -18.84
C ARG A 62 -7.05 -7.30 -19.97
N LEU A 63 -7.04 -8.57 -20.39
CA LEU A 63 -7.93 -9.02 -21.45
C LEU A 63 -9.39 -9.04 -20.99
N ALA A 64 -9.65 -9.28 -19.71
CA ALA A 64 -10.99 -9.14 -19.14
C ALA A 64 -11.46 -7.68 -19.11
N SER A 65 -10.60 -6.75 -18.68
CA SER A 65 -10.98 -5.34 -18.53
C SER A 65 -11.13 -4.61 -19.85
N GLU A 66 -10.21 -4.83 -20.80
CA GLU A 66 -10.19 -4.10 -22.08
C GLU A 66 -11.24 -4.63 -23.07
N ILE A 67 -11.45 -5.95 -23.09
CA ILE A 67 -12.33 -6.61 -24.05
C ILE A 67 -13.71 -6.95 -23.45
N GLY A 68 -13.83 -6.91 -22.12
CA GLY A 68 -15.03 -7.32 -21.42
C GLY A 68 -15.26 -8.83 -21.43
N LEU A 69 -14.20 -9.65 -21.48
CA LEU A 69 -14.30 -11.12 -21.49
C LEU A 69 -14.56 -11.69 -20.08
N THR A 70 -15.27 -12.81 -20.02
CA THR A 70 -15.43 -13.56 -18.76
C THR A 70 -14.27 -14.53 -18.59
N VAL A 71 -13.40 -14.28 -17.60
CA VAL A 71 -12.28 -15.18 -17.29
C VAL A 71 -12.78 -16.42 -16.56
N ILE A 72 -12.41 -17.60 -17.06
CA ILE A 72 -12.71 -18.88 -16.40
C ILE A 72 -11.78 -19.05 -15.20
N ASP A 73 -12.37 -19.43 -14.07
CA ASP A 73 -11.69 -19.59 -12.80
C ASP A 73 -10.46 -20.51 -12.91
N LYS A 74 -9.34 -20.10 -12.31
CA LYS A 74 -8.06 -20.80 -12.41
C LYS A 74 -8.14 -22.22 -11.84
N THR A 75 -8.90 -22.43 -10.76
CA THR A 75 -9.02 -23.77 -10.16
C THR A 75 -9.75 -24.74 -11.08
N ALA A 76 -10.77 -24.25 -11.81
CA ALA A 76 -11.45 -25.04 -12.82
C ALA A 76 -10.53 -25.37 -14.01
N VAL A 77 -9.73 -24.39 -14.46
CA VAL A 77 -8.73 -24.58 -15.52
C VAL A 77 -7.66 -25.59 -15.10
N ASP A 78 -7.12 -25.46 -13.89
CA ASP A 78 -6.04 -26.30 -13.39
C ASP A 78 -6.52 -27.74 -13.16
N LYS A 79 -7.75 -27.92 -12.67
CA LYS A 79 -8.40 -29.23 -12.55
C LYS A 79 -8.62 -29.89 -13.91
N ALA A 80 -9.09 -29.13 -14.90
CA ALA A 80 -9.29 -29.65 -16.25
C ALA A 80 -7.96 -30.01 -16.93
N LEU A 81 -6.91 -29.20 -16.72
CA LEU A 81 -5.57 -29.48 -17.20
C LEU A 81 -4.98 -30.74 -16.56
N ALA A 82 -5.14 -30.89 -15.24
CA ALA A 82 -4.69 -32.10 -14.53
C ALA A 82 -5.38 -33.37 -15.06
N ALA A 83 -6.68 -33.30 -15.38
CA ALA A 83 -7.42 -34.41 -15.96
C ALA A 83 -7.06 -34.71 -17.44
N ALA A 84 -6.66 -33.69 -18.20
CA ALA A 84 -6.28 -33.82 -19.61
C ALA A 84 -4.81 -34.20 -19.84
N GLY A 85 -3.97 -34.15 -18.80
CA GLY A 85 -2.52 -34.28 -18.91
C GLY A 85 -1.86 -33.01 -19.48
N THR A 86 -0.58 -33.09 -19.89
CA THR A 86 0.11 -31.94 -20.51
C THR A 86 -0.13 -31.94 -22.02
N PRO A 87 -1.01 -31.08 -22.56
CA PRO A 87 -1.29 -31.07 -23.98
C PRO A 87 -0.08 -30.53 -24.74
N THR A 88 0.27 -31.14 -25.87
CA THR A 88 1.38 -30.72 -26.73
C THR A 88 0.94 -30.39 -28.15
N GLN A 89 -0.24 -30.89 -28.57
CA GLN A 89 -0.80 -30.71 -29.92
C GLN A 89 -1.99 -29.75 -29.92
N THR A 90 -2.17 -29.01 -31.02
CA THR A 90 -3.26 -28.04 -31.22
C THR A 90 -4.65 -28.63 -30.93
N GLU A 91 -4.92 -29.85 -31.40
CA GLU A 91 -6.21 -30.53 -31.18
C GLU A 91 -6.50 -30.78 -29.71
N ALA A 92 -5.46 -31.09 -28.92
CA ALA A 92 -5.59 -31.33 -27.49
C ALA A 92 -5.89 -30.04 -26.72
N PHE A 93 -5.29 -28.91 -27.12
CA PHE A 93 -5.62 -27.59 -26.57
C PHE A 93 -7.05 -27.15 -26.90
N ILE A 94 -7.53 -27.38 -28.12
CA ILE A 94 -8.91 -27.09 -28.50
C ILE A 94 -9.90 -27.96 -27.71
N LYS A 95 -9.60 -29.25 -27.54
CA LYS A 95 -10.43 -30.16 -26.75
C LYS A 95 -10.52 -29.71 -25.29
N LEU A 96 -9.39 -29.30 -24.70
CA LEU A 96 -9.34 -28.76 -23.34
C LEU A 96 -10.15 -27.47 -23.23
N GLY A 97 -9.97 -26.51 -24.14
CA GLY A 97 -10.75 -25.26 -24.17
C GLY A 97 -12.26 -25.49 -24.27
N LYS A 98 -12.69 -26.40 -25.17
CA LYS A 98 -14.10 -26.81 -25.28
C LYS A 98 -14.64 -27.45 -24.00
N SER A 99 -13.84 -28.28 -23.31
CA SER A 99 -14.25 -28.89 -22.03
C SER A 99 -14.47 -27.87 -20.92
N LEU A 100 -13.74 -26.74 -20.97
CA LEU A 100 -13.87 -25.61 -20.05
C LEU A 100 -15.00 -24.64 -20.43
N GLN A 101 -15.69 -24.90 -21.54
CA GLN A 101 -16.63 -23.97 -22.17
C GLN A 101 -15.97 -22.61 -22.44
N ALA A 102 -14.70 -22.62 -22.86
CA ALA A 102 -13.98 -21.42 -23.24
C ALA A 102 -14.20 -21.13 -24.73
N ASP A 103 -14.34 -19.86 -25.09
CA ASP A 103 -14.28 -19.40 -26.49
C ASP A 103 -12.82 -19.17 -26.92
N PHE A 104 -11.98 -18.78 -25.96
CA PHE A 104 -10.56 -18.51 -26.13
C PHE A 104 -9.73 -19.26 -25.09
N LEU A 105 -8.61 -19.85 -25.52
CA LEU A 105 -7.62 -20.47 -24.62
C LEU A 105 -6.26 -19.83 -24.85
N VAL A 106 -5.65 -19.32 -23.79
CA VAL A 106 -4.30 -18.75 -23.80
C VAL A 106 -3.34 -19.72 -23.13
N VAL A 107 -2.25 -20.00 -23.82
CA VAL A 107 -1.13 -20.80 -23.31
C VAL A 107 0.16 -20.01 -23.50
N GLY A 108 1.13 -20.16 -22.61
CA GLY A 108 2.37 -19.43 -22.78
C GLY A 108 3.52 -19.94 -21.94
N SER A 109 4.67 -19.33 -22.17
CA SER A 109 5.90 -19.63 -21.47
C SER A 109 6.73 -18.37 -21.25
N LEU A 110 7.42 -18.33 -20.13
CA LEU A 110 8.47 -17.38 -19.82
C LEU A 110 9.81 -18.08 -20.00
N THR A 111 10.69 -17.51 -20.80
CA THR A 111 12.06 -18.02 -20.99
C THR A 111 13.07 -16.97 -20.52
N ALA A 112 13.99 -17.37 -19.65
CA ALA A 112 15.06 -16.49 -19.17
C ALA A 112 16.37 -16.80 -19.90
N MET A 113 17.00 -15.78 -20.47
CA MET A 113 18.31 -15.88 -21.13
C MET A 113 19.23 -14.77 -20.61
N GLY A 114 20.15 -15.14 -19.72
CA GLY A 114 20.97 -14.16 -18.99
C GLY A 114 20.08 -13.26 -18.11
N SER A 115 20.18 -11.95 -18.28
CA SER A 115 19.29 -10.98 -17.61
C SER A 115 17.97 -10.74 -18.35
N SER A 116 17.84 -11.17 -19.61
CA SER A 116 16.65 -10.91 -20.43
C SER A 116 15.58 -11.98 -20.29
N LEU A 117 14.31 -11.57 -20.43
CA LEU A 117 13.15 -12.43 -20.37
C LEU A 117 12.36 -12.36 -21.68
N SER A 118 11.98 -13.52 -22.21
CA SER A 118 11.05 -13.65 -23.33
C SER A 118 9.74 -14.23 -22.84
N LEU A 119 8.63 -13.59 -23.20
CA LEU A 119 7.29 -14.05 -22.93
C LEU A 119 6.62 -14.44 -24.24
N ASP A 120 6.32 -15.72 -24.37
CA ASP A 120 5.64 -16.30 -25.52
C ASP A 120 4.20 -16.67 -25.13
N ALA A 121 3.23 -16.27 -25.95
CA ALA A 121 1.84 -16.64 -25.78
C ALA A 121 1.22 -17.13 -27.08
N LYS A 122 0.36 -18.15 -27.00
CA LYS A 122 -0.49 -18.62 -28.09
C LYS A 122 -1.94 -18.51 -27.66
N VAL A 123 -2.76 -17.94 -28.53
CA VAL A 123 -4.20 -17.78 -28.32
C VAL A 123 -4.93 -18.68 -29.30
N PHE A 124 -5.73 -19.60 -28.78
CA PHE A 124 -6.59 -20.48 -29.55
C PHE A 124 -8.02 -19.93 -29.53
N GLU A 125 -8.59 -19.70 -30.71
CA GLU A 125 -10.01 -19.43 -30.88
C GLU A 125 -10.74 -20.74 -31.18
N MET A 126 -11.64 -21.17 -30.28
CA MET A 126 -12.28 -22.49 -30.40
C MET A 126 -13.08 -22.64 -31.70
N ALA A 127 -13.55 -21.53 -32.27
CA ALA A 127 -14.30 -21.48 -33.53
C ALA A 127 -13.42 -21.55 -34.80
N LYS A 128 -12.13 -21.14 -34.74
CA LYS A 128 -11.25 -21.03 -35.92
C LYS A 128 -10.17 -22.12 -35.99
N GLY A 129 -9.89 -22.80 -34.89
CA GLY A 129 -9.01 -23.98 -34.84
C GLY A 129 -7.50 -23.71 -34.93
N ALA A 130 -7.04 -22.71 -35.68
CA ALA A 130 -5.61 -22.35 -35.73
C ALA A 130 -5.22 -21.35 -34.63
N PRO A 131 -4.16 -21.60 -33.83
CA PRO A 131 -3.68 -20.64 -32.85
C PRO A 131 -2.97 -19.46 -33.50
N ARG A 132 -3.01 -18.31 -32.84
CA ARG A 132 -2.18 -17.14 -33.17
C ARG A 132 -1.10 -16.95 -32.11
N ASN A 133 0.11 -16.65 -32.55
CA ASN A 133 1.27 -16.51 -31.68
C ASN A 133 1.56 -15.02 -31.41
N PHE A 134 1.99 -14.75 -30.19
CA PHE A 134 2.34 -13.45 -29.66
C PHE A 134 3.62 -13.57 -28.84
N TYR A 135 4.43 -12.53 -28.85
CA TYR A 135 5.67 -12.50 -28.10
C TYR A 135 5.92 -11.10 -27.54
N ALA A 136 6.61 -11.04 -26.41
CA ALA A 136 7.13 -9.81 -25.82
C ALA A 136 8.46 -10.09 -25.12
N THR A 137 9.33 -9.10 -25.03
CA THR A 137 10.66 -9.26 -24.43
C THR A 137 10.93 -8.16 -23.42
N ALA A 138 11.44 -8.54 -22.26
CA ALA A 138 11.91 -7.62 -21.22
C ALA A 138 13.41 -7.73 -21.05
N LYS A 139 14.09 -6.60 -20.80
CA LYS A 139 15.55 -6.60 -20.58
C LYS A 139 15.95 -7.19 -19.22
N ASN A 140 15.02 -7.18 -18.27
CA ASN A 140 15.15 -7.62 -16.89
C ASN A 140 13.75 -7.84 -16.28
N GLU A 141 13.69 -8.39 -15.06
CA GLU A 141 12.43 -8.64 -14.34
C GLU A 141 11.64 -7.35 -14.05
N SER A 142 12.29 -6.21 -13.83
CA SER A 142 11.60 -4.93 -13.55
C SER A 142 10.79 -4.42 -14.74
N GLU A 143 11.21 -4.76 -15.96
CA GLU A 143 10.54 -4.39 -17.22
C GLU A 143 9.51 -5.43 -17.71
N ILE A 144 9.34 -6.57 -17.01
CA ILE A 144 8.42 -7.64 -17.43
C ILE A 144 6.96 -7.17 -17.48
N ILE A 145 6.59 -6.23 -16.61
CA ILE A 145 5.24 -5.66 -16.55
C ILE A 145 4.90 -4.95 -17.87
N GLN A 146 5.78 -4.08 -18.37
CA GLN A 146 5.59 -3.37 -19.64
C GLN A 146 5.52 -4.33 -20.84
N SER A 147 6.22 -5.46 -20.76
CA SER A 147 6.15 -6.50 -21.77
C SER A 147 4.79 -7.23 -21.73
N ILE A 148 4.24 -7.48 -20.54
CA ILE A 148 2.89 -8.03 -20.36
C ILE A 148 1.83 -7.04 -20.84
N ASP A 149 1.99 -5.74 -20.55
CA ASP A 149 1.15 -4.66 -21.10
C ASP A 149 1.08 -4.74 -22.62
N SER A 150 2.25 -4.71 -23.25
CA SER A 150 2.39 -4.73 -24.70
C SER A 150 1.76 -5.99 -25.28
N LEU A 151 2.00 -7.14 -24.66
CA LEU A 151 1.46 -8.42 -25.08
C LEU A 151 -0.07 -8.47 -25.00
N ALA A 152 -0.67 -7.98 -23.91
CA ALA A 152 -2.12 -7.93 -23.76
C ALA A 152 -2.77 -7.03 -24.80
N TRP A 153 -2.16 -5.88 -25.10
CA TRP A 153 -2.64 -4.99 -26.15
C TRP A 153 -2.52 -5.61 -27.55
N ASP A 154 -1.41 -6.27 -27.83
CA ASP A 154 -1.21 -6.98 -29.09
C ASP A 154 -2.28 -8.07 -29.30
N ILE A 155 -2.59 -8.84 -28.25
CA ILE A 155 -3.68 -9.82 -28.26
C ILE A 155 -5.03 -9.12 -28.48
N SER A 156 -5.29 -8.02 -27.78
CA SER A 156 -6.52 -7.22 -27.88
C SER A 156 -6.77 -6.72 -29.30
N GLU A 157 -5.74 -6.16 -29.94
CA GLU A 157 -5.83 -5.64 -31.30
C GLU A 157 -5.99 -6.76 -32.33
N LYS A 158 -5.17 -7.81 -32.26
CA LYS A 158 -5.14 -8.84 -33.30
C LYS A 158 -6.27 -9.86 -33.16
N ILE A 159 -6.65 -10.25 -31.94
CA ILE A 159 -7.73 -11.22 -31.72
C ILE A 159 -9.10 -10.56 -31.70
N PHE A 160 -9.22 -9.44 -30.98
CA PHE A 160 -10.51 -8.82 -30.66
C PHE A 160 -10.79 -7.52 -31.42
N SER A 161 -9.87 -7.08 -32.29
CA SER A 161 -9.99 -5.83 -33.08
C SER A 161 -10.19 -4.59 -32.20
N HIS A 162 -9.77 -4.65 -30.94
CA HIS A 162 -9.89 -3.57 -29.98
C HIS A 162 -8.68 -2.64 -30.11
N LYS A 163 -8.90 -1.42 -30.59
CA LYS A 163 -7.82 -0.47 -30.93
C LYS A 163 -7.16 0.08 -29.68
N ARG A 164 -5.83 0.03 -29.64
CA ARG A 164 -5.03 0.63 -28.57
C ARG A 164 -5.21 2.16 -28.54
N PRO A 165 -5.55 2.75 -27.38
CA PRO A 165 -5.56 4.20 -27.20
C PRO A 165 -4.16 4.80 -27.42
N ALA A 166 -4.08 6.02 -27.96
CA ALA A 166 -2.80 6.71 -28.20
C ALA A 166 -1.98 6.93 -26.92
N THR A 167 -2.63 6.97 -25.76
CA THR A 167 -2.01 7.06 -24.43
C THR A 167 -1.40 5.74 -23.94
N ALA A 168 -1.74 4.61 -24.57
CA ALA A 168 -1.21 3.28 -24.25
C ALA A 168 -0.09 2.83 -25.23
N LEU A 169 0.30 3.69 -26.17
CA LEU A 169 1.49 3.48 -27.00
C LEU A 169 2.73 3.88 -26.21
N VAL A 170 3.59 2.91 -25.90
CA VAL A 170 4.97 3.18 -25.50
C VAL A 170 5.64 3.79 -26.73
N GLN A 171 5.95 5.09 -26.69
CA GLN A 171 6.74 5.70 -27.75
C GLN A 171 8.13 5.06 -27.76
N PRO A 172 8.57 4.47 -28.88
CA PRO A 172 9.99 4.21 -29.05
C PRO A 172 10.70 5.56 -28.97
N GLN A 173 11.67 5.72 -28.07
CA GLN A 173 12.61 6.83 -28.18
C GLN A 173 13.21 6.76 -29.59
N ALA A 174 12.88 7.75 -30.41
CA ALA A 174 13.42 7.85 -31.75
C ALA A 174 14.94 8.04 -31.65
N ALA A 175 15.69 7.10 -32.24
CA ALA A 175 17.10 7.30 -32.52
C ALA A 175 17.24 8.51 -33.46
N GLN A 176 17.90 9.57 -33.00
CA GLN A 176 18.28 10.68 -33.88
C GLN A 176 19.39 10.21 -34.83
N PRO A 177 19.22 10.33 -36.16
CA PRO A 177 20.29 10.03 -37.11
C PRO A 177 21.22 11.24 -37.26
N GLY A 178 22.53 11.01 -37.14
CA GLY A 178 23.55 11.90 -37.69
C GLY A 178 24.43 12.59 -36.66
N ALA A 179 25.41 11.87 -36.12
CA ALA A 179 26.60 12.47 -35.53
C ALA A 179 27.68 12.59 -36.60
N GLN A 180 28.11 13.83 -36.91
CA GLN A 180 29.51 14.24 -37.18
C GLN A 180 29.61 15.77 -37.44
N PRO A 181 30.77 16.45 -37.21
CA PRO A 181 31.12 17.01 -35.90
C PRO A 181 31.52 18.51 -35.90
N GLN A 182 31.29 19.17 -34.75
CA GLN A 182 31.99 20.37 -34.17
C GLN A 182 31.86 21.74 -34.89
N PRO A 183 31.94 22.92 -34.20
CA PRO A 183 32.91 23.26 -33.14
C PRO A 183 32.42 24.02 -31.89
N GLN A 184 33.31 24.01 -30.88
CA GLN A 184 33.35 24.88 -29.69
C GLN A 184 33.09 26.36 -30.09
N TYR A 185 32.30 27.16 -29.38
CA TYR A 185 32.62 27.76 -28.08
C TYR A 185 31.36 28.41 -27.47
N ALA A 186 31.25 28.25 -26.15
CA ALA A 186 30.79 29.20 -25.13
C ALA A 186 29.57 30.11 -25.42
N THR A 187 28.45 29.87 -24.73
CA THR A 187 28.10 30.69 -23.55
C THR A 187 27.09 29.99 -22.62
N ALA A 188 27.53 29.85 -21.38
CA ALA A 188 26.85 29.69 -20.08
C ALA A 188 25.38 29.18 -20.02
N HIS A 189 25.25 27.91 -19.64
CA HIS A 189 24.08 27.38 -18.92
C HIS A 189 24.06 27.86 -17.46
N PRO A 190 22.87 27.96 -16.81
CA PRO A 190 22.69 28.42 -15.43
C PRO A 190 23.14 27.37 -14.38
N GLU A 191 24.29 26.75 -14.59
CA GLU A 191 24.98 25.92 -13.58
C GLU A 191 26.02 26.75 -12.80
N ARG A 192 26.32 27.98 -13.24
CA ARG A 192 27.27 28.87 -12.55
C ARG A 192 26.72 29.61 -11.32
N ALA A 193 25.46 29.38 -10.95
CA ALA A 193 24.93 29.84 -9.66
C ALA A 193 25.15 28.84 -8.51
N PHE A 194 25.55 27.59 -8.80
CA PHE A 194 25.73 26.54 -7.80
C PHE A 194 27.21 26.26 -7.46
N ALA A 195 28.16 26.94 -8.09
CA ALA A 195 29.60 26.78 -7.83
C ALA A 195 30.21 27.82 -6.88
N SER A 196 29.41 28.69 -6.26
CA SER A 196 29.91 29.72 -5.35
C SER A 196 29.18 29.71 -4.01
N ARG A 197 29.25 28.57 -3.30
CA ARG A 197 29.29 28.49 -1.83
C ARG A 197 29.91 27.15 -1.45
N THR A 198 31.24 27.14 -1.48
CA THR A 198 32.15 26.21 -0.81
C THR A 198 31.76 26.01 0.67
N GLY A 199 31.91 24.83 1.28
CA GLY A 199 32.54 23.62 0.78
C GLY A 199 32.67 22.49 1.83
N THR A 200 33.54 21.54 1.47
CA THR A 200 33.96 20.29 2.14
C THR A 200 33.19 19.01 1.75
N GLY A 201 33.92 18.07 1.12
CA GLY A 201 33.56 16.65 1.00
C GLY A 201 32.95 16.21 -0.33
N GLY A 202 33.79 15.90 -1.33
CA GLY A 202 33.32 15.31 -2.60
C GLY A 202 32.77 13.89 -2.43
N GLY A 203 31.64 13.62 -3.07
CA GLY A 203 31.05 12.29 -3.25
C GLY A 203 30.67 12.06 -4.72
N SER A 204 31.03 10.89 -5.24
CA SER A 204 30.67 10.43 -6.59
C SER A 204 29.14 10.40 -6.83
N PRO A 205 28.66 10.48 -8.08
CA PRO A 205 27.23 10.42 -8.44
C PRO A 205 26.60 9.02 -8.31
N PHE A 206 27.28 8.08 -7.65
CA PHE A 206 26.84 6.69 -7.48
C PHE A 206 26.31 6.49 -6.06
N ILE A 207 25.05 6.08 -5.94
CA ILE A 207 24.42 5.65 -4.68
C ILE A 207 24.83 4.19 -4.44
N TYR A 208 25.60 3.96 -3.37
CA TYR A 208 25.84 2.62 -2.84
C TYR A 208 24.82 2.39 -1.73
N PRO A 209 24.13 1.23 -1.66
CA PRO A 209 23.21 0.94 -0.56
C PRO A 209 24.01 0.88 0.76
N LYS A 210 23.98 1.98 1.52
CA LYS A 210 24.81 2.21 2.71
C LYS A 210 23.91 2.27 3.95
N GLY A 211 23.91 1.25 4.81
CA GLY A 211 23.27 1.43 6.13
C GLY A 211 22.90 0.16 6.89
N ILE A 212 22.75 -0.97 6.20
CA ILE A 212 22.38 -2.24 6.85
C ILE A 212 23.57 -3.19 6.75
N THR A 213 24.37 -3.20 7.81
CA THR A 213 25.54 -4.09 7.91
C THR A 213 25.27 -5.39 8.66
N SER A 214 24.07 -5.57 9.23
CA SER A 214 23.72 -6.73 10.07
C SER A 214 22.61 -7.58 9.47
N GLU A 215 22.67 -8.89 9.72
CA GLU A 215 21.49 -9.75 9.68
C GLU A 215 20.47 -9.25 10.73
N PHE A 216 19.19 -9.47 10.47
CA PHE A 216 18.15 -9.11 11.44
C PHE A 216 18.03 -10.20 12.51
N GLN A 217 17.67 -9.80 13.72
CA GLN A 217 17.11 -10.70 14.71
C GLN A 217 15.59 -10.69 14.61
N LYS A 218 14.95 -11.79 15.02
CA LYS A 218 13.50 -11.95 14.94
C LYS A 218 12.95 -12.39 16.29
N THR A 219 11.86 -11.77 16.72
CA THR A 219 11.13 -12.19 17.92
C THR A 219 10.30 -13.45 17.68
N GLN A 220 9.72 -14.03 18.73
CA GLN A 220 8.79 -15.14 18.53
C GLN A 220 7.59 -14.73 17.66
N ASN A 221 7.00 -15.71 16.98
CA ASN A 221 5.73 -15.53 16.29
C ASN A 221 4.59 -15.41 17.33
N MET A 222 3.70 -14.47 17.13
CA MET A 222 2.60 -14.15 18.05
C MET A 222 1.28 -14.14 17.30
N LYS A 223 0.25 -14.75 17.88
CA LYS A 223 -1.13 -14.65 17.39
C LYS A 223 -1.67 -13.26 17.74
N LEU A 224 -1.49 -12.33 16.82
CA LEU A 224 -1.74 -10.91 17.02
C LEU A 224 -2.01 -10.27 15.67
N SER A 225 -3.18 -9.64 15.52
CA SER A 225 -3.51 -8.79 14.37
C SER A 225 -2.90 -7.40 14.59
N LEU A 226 -1.57 -7.32 14.45
CA LEU A 226 -0.81 -6.09 14.73
C LEU A 226 -1.38 -4.94 13.88
N GLN A 227 -1.71 -3.84 14.55
CA GLN A 227 -2.14 -2.59 13.93
C GLN A 227 -1.10 -1.50 14.09
N PHE A 228 -0.35 -1.47 15.18
CA PHE A 228 0.63 -0.41 15.45
C PHE A 228 1.60 -0.85 16.55
N MET A 229 2.78 -0.21 16.62
CA MET A 229 3.76 -0.51 17.66
C MET A 229 4.37 0.75 18.27
N GLU A 230 4.73 0.71 19.55
CA GLU A 230 5.48 1.77 20.23
C GLU A 230 6.45 1.18 21.25
N MET A 231 7.39 1.99 21.71
CA MET A 231 8.32 1.63 22.78
C MET A 231 8.57 2.79 23.73
N ALA A 232 8.43 2.55 25.02
CA ALA A 232 8.73 3.49 26.08
C ALA A 232 8.92 2.78 27.42
N ASP A 233 9.73 3.35 28.29
CA ASP A 233 9.86 2.97 29.70
C ASP A 233 8.59 3.34 30.48
N LEU A 234 7.65 2.39 30.58
CA LEU A 234 6.32 2.64 31.16
C LEU A 234 6.32 2.49 32.69
N ASP A 235 7.24 1.70 33.25
CA ASP A 235 7.33 1.48 34.70
C ASP A 235 8.48 2.22 35.40
N GLY A 236 9.32 2.93 34.63
CA GLY A 236 10.40 3.78 35.13
C GLY A 236 11.65 3.00 35.54
N ASP A 237 11.84 1.78 35.03
CA ASP A 237 13.00 0.94 35.32
C ASP A 237 14.22 1.23 34.42
N GLY A 238 14.06 2.13 33.45
CA GLY A 238 15.08 2.52 32.47
C GLY A 238 15.15 1.61 31.24
N GLN A 239 14.29 0.61 31.12
CA GLN A 239 14.16 -0.25 29.94
C GLN A 239 12.80 -0.03 29.29
N ASP A 240 12.80 0.16 27.97
CA ASP A 240 11.55 0.34 27.25
C ASP A 240 10.73 -0.97 27.19
N GLU A 241 9.46 -0.90 27.57
CA GLU A 241 8.46 -1.88 27.20
C GLU A 241 8.10 -1.76 25.72
N VAL A 242 7.78 -2.91 25.10
CA VAL A 242 7.22 -2.96 23.74
C VAL A 242 5.70 -2.94 23.84
N ILE A 243 5.09 -2.00 23.13
CA ILE A 243 3.64 -1.79 23.10
C ILE A 243 3.15 -2.19 21.73
N PHE A 244 2.23 -3.14 21.65
CA PHE A 244 1.54 -3.50 20.42
C PHE A 244 0.06 -3.19 20.54
N ALA A 245 -0.49 -2.48 19.55
CA ALA A 245 -1.92 -2.38 19.37
C ALA A 245 -2.38 -3.47 18.40
N ASP A 246 -3.42 -4.22 18.77
CA ASP A 246 -4.27 -4.90 17.80
C ASP A 246 -5.52 -4.07 17.51
N ARG A 247 -6.54 -4.65 16.88
CA ARG A 247 -7.77 -3.92 16.54
C ARG A 247 -8.54 -3.43 17.76
N GLU A 248 -8.43 -4.08 18.91
CA GLU A 248 -9.34 -3.89 20.05
C GLU A 248 -8.61 -3.72 21.39
N SER A 249 -7.29 -3.84 21.44
CA SER A 249 -6.53 -3.73 22.69
C SER A 249 -5.11 -3.23 22.48
N VAL A 250 -4.57 -2.63 23.55
CA VAL A 250 -3.15 -2.31 23.69
C VAL A 250 -2.52 -3.38 24.57
N GLN A 251 -1.51 -4.06 24.06
CA GLN A 251 -0.78 -5.13 24.73
C GLN A 251 0.65 -4.67 25.03
N ILE A 252 1.11 -4.91 26.26
CA ILE A 252 2.39 -4.43 26.78
C ILE A 252 3.29 -5.63 27.07
N PHE A 253 4.53 -5.57 26.60
CA PHE A 253 5.51 -6.65 26.69
C PHE A 253 6.83 -6.12 27.28
N LYS A 254 7.37 -6.85 28.26
CA LYS A 254 8.79 -6.71 28.59
C LYS A 254 9.62 -7.44 27.54
N ARG A 255 10.70 -6.80 27.10
CA ARG A 255 11.61 -7.35 26.09
C ARG A 255 12.92 -7.80 26.74
N ASP A 256 13.27 -9.05 26.52
CA ASP A 256 14.60 -9.57 26.80
C ASP A 256 15.21 -10.05 25.48
N ASN A 257 16.05 -9.20 24.88
CA ASN A 257 16.58 -9.39 23.53
C ASN A 257 15.45 -9.60 22.50
N THR A 258 15.29 -10.84 22.01
CA THR A 258 14.25 -11.23 21.04
C THR A 258 12.99 -11.81 21.69
N ARG A 259 13.00 -12.07 23.00
CA ARG A 259 11.86 -12.64 23.72
C ARG A 259 10.96 -11.53 24.23
N LEU A 260 9.70 -11.56 23.82
CA LEU A 260 8.66 -10.67 24.34
C LEU A 260 7.78 -11.40 25.37
N SER A 261 7.75 -10.92 26.61
CA SER A 261 6.91 -11.47 27.67
C SER A 261 5.76 -10.51 27.93
N LYS A 262 4.52 -10.94 27.66
CA LYS A 262 3.34 -10.11 27.91
C LYS A 262 3.21 -9.83 29.40
N VAL A 263 3.15 -8.56 29.77
CA VAL A 263 3.01 -8.10 31.15
C VAL A 263 1.74 -7.30 31.40
N GLY A 264 1.00 -6.93 30.35
CA GLY A 264 -0.27 -6.23 30.50
C GLY A 264 -1.11 -6.18 29.22
N GLN A 265 -2.41 -5.97 29.38
CA GLN A 265 -3.33 -5.66 28.30
C GLN A 265 -4.39 -4.66 28.78
N ILE A 266 -4.55 -3.57 28.03
CA ILE A 266 -5.61 -2.58 28.24
C ILE A 266 -6.61 -2.71 27.08
N PRO A 267 -7.87 -3.09 27.35
CA PRO A 267 -8.88 -3.20 26.31
C PRO A 267 -9.28 -1.82 25.79
N GLY A 268 -9.46 -1.72 24.48
CA GLY A 268 -10.17 -0.62 23.83
C GLY A 268 -11.68 -0.79 23.97
N LYS A 269 -12.41 0.12 23.32
CA LYS A 269 -13.88 0.11 23.34
C LYS A 269 -14.43 -0.80 22.24
N VAL A 270 -15.33 -1.70 22.60
CA VAL A 270 -16.02 -2.59 21.65
C VAL A 270 -16.66 -1.78 20.52
N GLY A 271 -16.40 -2.20 19.27
CA GLY A 271 -16.90 -1.53 18.06
C GLY A 271 -16.05 -0.36 17.56
N TYR A 272 -14.99 0.03 18.28
CA TYR A 272 -14.04 1.05 17.87
C TYR A 272 -12.67 0.42 17.63
N ARG A 273 -12.20 0.48 16.38
CA ARG A 273 -10.92 -0.10 15.96
C ARG A 273 -9.79 0.86 16.31
N ILE A 274 -8.70 0.33 16.85
CA ILE A 274 -7.47 1.11 17.07
C ILE A 274 -6.74 1.28 15.74
N HIS A 275 -6.33 2.51 15.44
CA HIS A 275 -5.69 2.88 14.18
C HIS A 275 -4.26 3.38 14.35
N ALA A 276 -3.98 4.04 15.47
CA ALA A 276 -2.66 4.51 15.83
C ALA A 276 -2.51 4.59 17.35
N ILE A 277 -1.28 4.40 17.83
CA ILE A 277 -0.90 4.71 19.21
C ILE A 277 0.34 5.60 19.19
N THR A 278 0.46 6.51 20.14
CA THR A 278 1.68 7.29 20.34
C THR A 278 1.94 7.40 21.83
N VAL A 279 3.22 7.46 22.21
CA VAL A 279 3.61 7.57 23.62
C VAL A 279 4.32 8.89 23.87
N ALA A 280 3.93 9.57 24.95
CA ALA A 280 4.41 10.90 25.28
C ALA A 280 4.17 11.18 26.77
N ASP A 281 5.08 11.91 27.42
CA ASP A 281 4.81 12.54 28.73
C ASP A 281 4.41 14.00 28.47
N LEU A 282 3.11 14.23 28.21
CA LEU A 282 2.60 15.57 27.93
C LEU A 282 2.24 16.32 29.22
N ASN A 283 1.89 15.60 30.29
CA ASN A 283 1.57 16.22 31.58
C ASN A 283 2.83 16.56 32.40
N LYS A 284 4.01 16.09 31.96
CA LYS A 284 5.34 16.33 32.52
C LYS A 284 5.51 15.77 33.93
N ASN A 285 4.86 14.66 34.24
CA ASN A 285 4.98 13.99 35.54
C ASN A 285 6.10 12.94 35.58
N GLY A 286 6.82 12.74 34.47
CA GLY A 286 7.90 11.78 34.34
C GLY A 286 7.44 10.35 34.05
N LYS A 287 6.14 10.12 33.84
CA LYS A 287 5.57 8.85 33.39
C LYS A 287 4.96 9.02 32.01
N PRO A 288 5.39 8.24 31.01
CA PRO A 288 4.79 8.35 29.69
C PRO A 288 3.32 7.91 29.69
N GLU A 289 2.48 8.68 29.01
CA GLU A 289 1.11 8.30 28.71
C GLU A 289 1.00 7.67 27.31
N ILE A 290 0.10 6.71 27.18
CA ILE A 290 -0.23 6.06 25.92
C ILE A 290 -1.49 6.72 25.36
N TYR A 291 -1.36 7.36 24.20
CA TYR A 291 -2.45 7.99 23.46
C TYR A 291 -2.93 7.07 22.35
N VAL A 292 -4.18 6.64 22.44
CA VAL A 292 -4.78 5.66 21.53
C VAL A 292 -5.82 6.34 20.66
N SER A 293 -5.55 6.38 19.36
CA SER A 293 -6.51 6.85 18.37
C SER A 293 -7.34 5.70 17.84
N ALA A 294 -8.63 5.72 18.17
CA ALA A 294 -9.57 4.68 17.77
C ALA A 294 -10.85 5.27 17.18
N ALA A 295 -11.50 4.53 16.29
CA ALA A 295 -12.73 4.97 15.64
C ALA A 295 -13.62 3.79 15.25
N ASP A 296 -14.92 4.03 15.24
CA ASP A 296 -15.83 3.20 14.46
C ASP A 296 -15.76 3.68 12.99
N ASN A 297 -16.73 3.28 12.17
CA ASN A 297 -16.74 3.65 10.77
C ASN A 297 -17.16 5.10 10.48
N LYS A 298 -17.56 5.86 11.50
CA LYS A 298 -18.08 7.22 11.36
C LYS A 298 -17.43 8.21 12.31
N GLN A 299 -17.09 7.80 13.52
CA GLN A 299 -16.75 8.69 14.61
C GLN A 299 -15.55 8.17 15.40
N PRO A 300 -14.58 9.05 15.72
CA PRO A 300 -13.52 8.72 16.66
C PRO A 300 -14.06 8.52 18.08
N ASN A 301 -13.35 7.67 18.83
CA ASN A 301 -13.50 7.44 20.25
C ASN A 301 -12.11 7.09 20.81
N SER A 302 -11.29 8.13 20.92
CA SER A 302 -9.92 8.00 21.37
C SER A 302 -9.83 8.10 22.89
N PHE A 303 -8.75 7.59 23.45
CA PHE A 303 -8.51 7.60 24.89
C PHE A 303 -7.00 7.68 25.17
N ALA A 304 -6.64 8.13 26.36
CA ALA A 304 -5.25 8.12 26.80
C ALA A 304 -5.13 7.68 28.25
N PHE A 305 -4.04 7.01 28.58
CA PHE A 305 -3.83 6.46 29.91
C PHE A 305 -2.35 6.31 30.28
N GLU A 306 -2.08 6.33 31.58
CA GLU A 306 -0.84 5.86 32.18
C GLU A 306 -1.01 4.41 32.59
N TRP A 307 -0.02 3.56 32.31
CA TRP A 307 -0.04 2.16 32.72
C TRP A 307 0.37 2.03 34.19
N LEU A 308 -0.32 1.15 34.93
CA LEU A 308 -0.07 0.92 36.36
C LEU A 308 0.52 -0.48 36.65
N GLY A 309 0.94 -1.20 35.61
CA GLY A 309 1.30 -2.61 35.70
C GLY A 309 0.13 -3.55 35.45
N ALA A 310 0.41 -4.76 34.94
CA ALA A 310 -0.61 -5.76 34.61
C ALA A 310 -1.70 -5.18 33.68
N ASP A 311 -2.96 -5.45 33.96
CA ASP A 311 -4.10 -4.99 33.16
C ASP A 311 -4.73 -3.71 33.73
N LYS A 312 -3.93 -2.86 34.41
CA LYS A 312 -4.41 -1.66 35.10
C LYS A 312 -3.87 -0.38 34.48
N ALA A 313 -4.70 0.64 34.46
CA ALA A 313 -4.38 1.95 33.90
C ALA A 313 -5.09 3.09 34.65
N THR A 314 -4.45 4.25 34.72
CA THR A 314 -5.08 5.53 35.08
C THR A 314 -5.39 6.28 33.81
N TYR A 315 -6.65 6.56 33.54
CA TYR A 315 -7.05 7.27 32.33
C TYR A 315 -6.91 8.79 32.47
N ILE A 316 -6.28 9.41 31.49
CA ILE A 316 -6.17 10.86 31.34
C ILE A 316 -7.45 11.43 30.74
N PHE A 317 -8.04 10.72 29.78
CA PHE A 317 -9.38 10.94 29.22
C PHE A 317 -9.87 9.67 28.51
N GLN A 318 -11.18 9.58 28.32
CA GLN A 318 -11.86 8.53 27.58
C GLN A 318 -12.91 9.13 26.65
N ASP A 319 -13.37 8.34 25.68
CA ASP A 319 -14.48 8.69 24.78
C ASP A 319 -14.26 9.98 23.97
N ALA A 320 -13.01 10.35 23.69
CA ALA A 320 -12.70 11.57 22.96
C ALA A 320 -13.18 11.47 21.51
N ARG A 321 -14.03 12.43 21.10
CA ARG A 321 -14.51 12.59 19.71
C ARG A 321 -13.47 13.29 18.82
N TRP A 322 -12.23 12.83 18.91
CA TRP A 322 -11.07 13.31 18.19
C TRP A 322 -10.23 12.12 17.77
N TYR A 323 -9.76 12.08 16.52
CA TYR A 323 -8.53 11.37 16.20
C TYR A 323 -7.39 12.10 16.91
N ILE A 324 -6.43 11.38 17.48
CA ILE A 324 -5.35 11.97 18.27
C ILE A 324 -3.99 11.42 17.87
N ARG A 325 -2.96 12.23 18.01
CA ARG A 325 -1.58 11.81 17.82
C ARG A 325 -0.65 12.73 18.60
N ALA A 326 0.15 12.18 19.52
CA ALA A 326 1.24 12.93 20.11
C ALA A 326 2.40 12.99 19.11
N MET A 327 2.94 14.18 18.87
CA MET A 327 4.05 14.36 17.93
C MET A 327 4.95 15.52 18.33
N SER A 328 6.24 15.41 17.96
CA SER A 328 7.17 16.51 18.10
C SER A 328 6.96 17.50 16.96
N VAL A 329 6.80 18.77 17.29
CA VAL A 329 6.78 19.87 16.32
C VAL A 329 8.06 20.69 16.54
N PRO A 330 8.94 20.78 15.53
CA PRO A 330 10.16 21.58 15.63
C PRO A 330 9.88 22.97 16.19
N GLY A 331 10.68 23.45 17.14
CA GLY A 331 10.49 24.77 17.78
C GLY A 331 9.34 24.90 18.80
N GLU A 332 8.43 23.92 18.89
CA GLU A 332 7.33 23.91 19.86
C GLU A 332 7.45 22.76 20.87
N GLY A 333 8.12 21.67 20.49
CA GLY A 333 8.25 20.47 21.31
C GLY A 333 7.09 19.51 21.11
N LEU A 334 6.79 18.72 22.14
CA LEU A 334 5.77 17.68 22.09
C LEU A 334 4.37 18.27 22.21
N VAL A 335 3.48 17.94 21.27
CA VAL A 335 2.10 18.40 21.24
C VAL A 335 1.14 17.23 21.05
N LEU A 336 -0.07 17.34 21.60
CA LEU A 336 -1.19 16.48 21.21
C LEU A 336 -1.90 17.10 20.01
N ALA A 337 -1.72 16.54 18.83
CA ALA A 337 -2.46 16.95 17.64
C ALA A 337 -3.78 16.18 17.55
N GLY A 338 -4.81 16.83 17.00
CA GLY A 338 -6.13 16.22 16.86
C GLY A 338 -6.93 16.71 15.67
N GLN A 339 -7.76 15.80 15.15
CA GLN A 339 -8.64 16.03 14.01
C GLN A 339 -10.02 15.42 14.28
N ARG A 340 -11.10 16.07 13.82
CA ARG A 340 -12.47 15.55 14.00
C ARG A 340 -12.89 14.67 12.82
N ALA A 341 -13.98 13.93 13.00
CA ALA A 341 -14.82 13.50 11.89
C ALA A 341 -15.89 14.57 11.60
N ASP A 342 -16.50 14.51 10.43
CA ASP A 342 -17.68 15.30 10.07
C ASP A 342 -18.92 14.39 9.96
N SER A 343 -20.09 14.97 9.78
CA SER A 343 -21.35 14.24 9.60
C SER A 343 -21.39 13.37 8.34
N ASP A 344 -20.70 13.81 7.28
CA ASP A 344 -20.63 13.19 5.96
C ASP A 344 -19.23 12.67 5.59
N LYS A 345 -18.19 13.04 6.36
CA LYS A 345 -16.79 12.65 6.11
C LYS A 345 -16.19 11.94 7.31
N ALA A 346 -15.44 10.87 7.05
CA ALA A 346 -14.70 10.16 8.09
C ALA A 346 -13.64 11.06 8.78
N VAL A 347 -13.17 12.11 8.10
CA VAL A 347 -12.21 13.10 8.59
C VAL A 347 -12.66 14.50 8.16
N ALA A 348 -12.73 15.43 9.10
CA ALA A 348 -13.01 16.85 8.88
C ALA A 348 -11.71 17.61 8.55
N PRO A 349 -11.78 18.72 7.79
CA PRO A 349 -10.62 19.57 7.54
C PRO A 349 -10.08 20.21 8.83
N GLY A 350 -8.80 20.59 8.80
CA GLY A 350 -8.10 21.22 9.91
C GLY A 350 -7.58 20.24 10.98
N ILE A 351 -6.35 20.49 11.39
CA ILE A 351 -5.69 19.81 12.50
C ILE A 351 -5.41 20.84 13.59
N TYR A 352 -5.62 20.47 14.84
CA TYR A 352 -5.55 21.37 15.98
C TYR A 352 -4.60 20.82 17.03
N ARG A 353 -3.89 21.71 17.71
CA ARG A 353 -3.26 21.40 18.99
C ARG A 353 -4.37 21.24 20.02
N LEU A 354 -4.45 20.08 20.65
CA LEU A 354 -5.47 19.80 21.63
C LEU A 354 -5.00 20.19 23.03
N GLU A 355 -5.93 20.78 23.77
CA GLU A 355 -5.76 21.09 25.18
C GLU A 355 -6.57 20.08 26.01
N GLN A 356 -5.93 19.52 27.04
CA GLN A 356 -6.56 18.59 27.97
C GLN A 356 -6.90 19.32 29.28
N ALA A 357 -8.17 19.27 29.66
CA ALA A 357 -8.65 19.87 30.90
C ALA A 357 -9.82 19.08 31.46
N GLY A 358 -9.73 18.65 32.72
CA GLY A 358 -10.82 17.96 33.42
C GLY A 358 -11.27 16.65 32.73
N GLY A 359 -10.34 15.91 32.13
CA GLY A 359 -10.65 14.65 31.44
C GLY A 359 -11.28 14.80 30.05
N ALA A 360 -11.32 16.02 29.49
CA ALA A 360 -11.84 16.30 28.16
C ALA A 360 -10.80 16.99 27.27
N LEU A 361 -10.95 16.82 25.96
CA LEU A 361 -10.12 17.47 24.94
C LEU A 361 -10.87 18.62 24.27
N LYS A 362 -10.18 19.75 24.13
CA LYS A 362 -10.65 20.94 23.40
C LYS A 362 -9.67 21.30 22.30
N ALA A 363 -10.20 21.91 21.23
CA ALA A 363 -9.36 22.48 20.18
C ALA A 363 -8.67 23.74 20.71
N GLY A 364 -7.35 23.79 20.63
CA GLY A 364 -6.54 24.99 20.76
C GLY A 364 -6.25 25.59 19.39
N SER A 365 -5.02 26.03 19.16
CA SER A 365 -4.61 26.63 17.89
C SER A 365 -4.54 25.62 16.74
N SER A 366 -4.90 26.06 15.54
CA SER A 366 -4.74 25.26 14.32
C SER A 366 -3.27 25.06 13.98
N MET A 367 -2.94 23.87 13.48
CA MET A 367 -1.63 23.56 12.94
C MET A 367 -1.55 24.03 11.49
N GLU A 368 -0.38 24.56 11.09
CA GLU A 368 -0.12 24.99 9.72
C GLU A 368 0.12 23.78 8.83
N VAL A 369 -0.96 23.06 8.53
CA VAL A 369 -0.99 21.86 7.69
C VAL A 369 -2.16 21.99 6.71
N PRO A 370 -1.97 21.74 5.40
CA PRO A 370 -3.04 21.84 4.42
C PRO A 370 -4.23 20.93 4.75
N ASP A 371 -5.45 21.39 4.48
CA ASP A 371 -6.69 20.63 4.71
C ASP A 371 -6.77 19.30 3.93
N SER A 372 -5.94 19.14 2.89
CA SER A 372 -5.81 17.91 2.11
C SER A 372 -4.92 16.85 2.77
N VAL A 373 -4.39 17.11 3.96
CA VAL A 373 -3.50 16.22 4.72
C VAL A 373 -4.15 15.87 6.05
N ASN A 374 -4.20 14.57 6.34
CA ASN A 374 -4.88 14.03 7.51
C ASN A 374 -3.89 13.83 8.66
N LEU A 375 -4.37 13.75 9.90
CA LEU A 375 -3.55 13.61 11.12
C LEU A 375 -2.50 12.48 11.07
N PHE A 376 -2.80 11.40 10.35
CA PHE A 376 -1.95 10.22 10.27
C PHE A 376 -0.97 10.23 9.08
N GLU A 377 -1.06 11.21 8.20
CA GLU A 377 -0.39 11.16 6.89
C GLU A 377 0.96 11.84 6.85
N PHE A 378 1.34 12.60 7.89
CA PHE A 378 2.48 13.50 7.80
C PHE A 378 3.43 13.45 9.00
N THR A 379 4.60 14.03 8.80
CA THR A 379 5.50 14.53 9.84
C THR A 379 5.97 15.94 9.46
N ILE A 380 6.55 16.65 10.41
CA ILE A 380 7.14 17.98 10.20
C ILE A 380 8.63 17.89 10.50
N ALA A 381 9.45 18.33 9.56
CA ALA A 381 10.90 18.39 9.73
C ALA A 381 11.47 19.57 8.93
N ASP A 382 12.63 20.06 9.36
CA ASP A 382 13.46 20.97 8.57
C ASP A 382 14.42 20.09 7.75
N LEU A 383 14.14 19.95 6.44
CA LEU A 383 14.86 18.99 5.58
C LEU A 383 16.16 19.55 5.02
N ASP A 384 16.29 20.87 4.91
CA ASP A 384 17.46 21.54 4.33
C ASP A 384 18.21 22.44 5.32
N ASN A 385 17.83 22.39 6.61
CA ASN A 385 18.38 23.18 7.70
C ASN A 385 18.32 24.70 7.44
N ASP A 386 17.33 25.17 6.69
CA ASP A 386 17.13 26.59 6.44
C ASP A 386 16.35 27.30 7.56
N GLY A 387 15.86 26.54 8.54
CA GLY A 387 15.06 27.01 9.67
C GLY A 387 13.55 27.07 9.38
N SER A 388 13.15 26.84 8.13
CA SER A 388 11.77 26.60 7.73
C SER A 388 11.38 25.17 8.00
N ARG A 389 10.07 24.92 8.04
CA ARG A 389 9.53 23.59 8.30
C ARG A 389 8.83 23.09 7.05
N GLU A 390 9.23 21.90 6.62
CA GLU A 390 8.54 21.14 5.59
C GLU A 390 7.55 20.18 6.23
N ILE A 391 6.46 19.97 5.50
CA ILE A 391 5.49 18.93 5.76
C ILE A 391 5.83 17.79 4.81
N ILE A 392 6.18 16.64 5.38
CA ILE A 392 6.40 15.43 4.62
C ILE A 392 5.15 14.58 4.80
N ALA A 393 4.41 14.35 3.72
CA ALA A 393 3.09 13.71 3.78
C ALA A 393 2.93 12.60 2.74
N ILE A 394 2.11 11.60 3.05
CA ILE A 394 1.72 10.54 2.12
C ILE A 394 0.27 10.81 1.68
N ASP A 395 0.02 10.85 0.37
CA ASP A 395 -1.35 10.98 -0.13
C ASP A 395 -2.11 9.63 -0.18
N GLN A 396 -3.40 9.69 -0.45
CA GLN A 396 -4.27 8.49 -0.54
C GLN A 396 -3.88 7.53 -1.68
N TYR A 397 -3.01 7.96 -2.61
CA TYR A 397 -2.42 7.13 -3.65
C TYR A 397 -1.06 6.55 -3.25
N ASP A 398 -0.74 6.56 -1.95
CA ASP A 398 0.52 6.11 -1.37
C ASP A 398 1.74 6.89 -1.94
N ARG A 399 1.57 8.16 -2.36
CA ARG A 399 2.67 8.99 -2.86
C ARG A 399 3.24 9.88 -1.76
N LEU A 400 4.56 9.86 -1.61
CA LEU A 400 5.27 10.74 -0.70
C LEU A 400 5.38 12.13 -1.30
N ARG A 401 5.10 13.16 -0.52
CA ARG A 401 5.12 14.57 -0.89
C ARG A 401 5.93 15.36 0.12
N VAL A 402 6.66 16.36 -0.37
CA VAL A 402 7.29 17.40 0.45
C VAL A 402 6.58 18.70 0.14
N LEU A 403 6.07 19.37 1.17
CA LEU A 403 5.32 20.61 1.06
C LEU A 403 5.94 21.68 1.96
N ARG A 404 5.87 22.94 1.55
CA ARG A 404 6.05 24.09 2.46
C ARG A 404 4.91 24.12 3.49
N ALA A 405 5.11 24.78 4.63
CA ALA A 405 4.06 25.01 5.64
C ALA A 405 2.75 25.59 5.05
N GLY A 406 2.84 26.46 4.03
CA GLY A 406 1.68 27.02 3.32
C GLY A 406 0.98 26.07 2.32
N GLY A 407 1.44 24.82 2.19
CA GLY A 407 0.85 23.80 1.33
C GLY A 407 1.36 23.75 -0.11
N THR A 408 2.31 24.60 -0.49
CA THR A 408 2.97 24.50 -1.80
C THR A 408 3.76 23.20 -1.88
N VAL A 409 3.44 22.35 -2.86
CA VAL A 409 4.17 21.10 -3.10
C VAL A 409 5.53 21.43 -3.72
N LEU A 410 6.61 21.03 -3.03
CA LEU A 410 7.98 21.13 -3.53
C LEU A 410 8.35 19.91 -4.37
N TRP A 411 7.89 18.72 -3.95
CA TRP A 411 8.18 17.46 -4.62
C TRP A 411 7.12 16.41 -4.35
N LYS A 412 6.96 15.47 -5.28
CA LYS A 412 6.10 14.29 -5.18
C LYS A 412 6.82 13.08 -5.77
N SER A 413 6.72 11.93 -5.09
CA SER A 413 7.39 10.69 -5.50
C SER A 413 6.75 10.03 -6.73
N ASP A 414 7.61 9.49 -7.60
CA ASP A 414 7.21 8.57 -8.68
C ASP A 414 7.01 7.13 -8.20
N GLU A 415 7.48 6.82 -7.00
CA GLU A 415 7.28 5.55 -6.30
C GLU A 415 6.14 5.63 -5.28
N PHE A 416 5.77 4.47 -4.74
CA PHE A 416 4.74 4.33 -3.71
C PHE A 416 5.38 4.01 -2.37
N TYR A 417 4.97 4.71 -1.32
CA TYR A 417 5.49 4.57 0.04
C TYR A 417 4.34 4.59 1.06
N GLY A 418 4.59 4.04 2.25
CA GLY A 418 3.65 4.19 3.37
C GLY A 418 2.39 3.34 3.30
N GLY A 419 2.09 2.69 2.17
CA GLY A 419 0.83 1.96 1.99
C GLY A 419 0.57 0.89 3.05
N THR A 420 -0.64 0.89 3.62
CA THR A 420 -1.10 -0.08 4.63
C THR A 420 -2.50 -0.57 4.33
N THR A 421 -2.94 -1.63 5.02
CA THR A 421 -4.32 -2.13 4.95
C THR A 421 -5.27 -1.46 5.95
N ARG A 422 -4.76 -0.56 6.80
CA ARG A 422 -5.53 0.15 7.84
C ARG A 422 -6.33 1.29 7.20
N PHE A 423 -7.57 1.46 7.64
CA PHE A 423 -8.43 2.54 7.17
C PHE A 423 -9.42 2.97 8.23
N ILE A 424 -9.89 4.21 8.10
CA ILE A 424 -11.06 4.78 8.78
C ILE A 424 -12.17 4.98 7.74
N GLY A 425 -13.42 5.11 8.21
CA GLY A 425 -14.58 5.13 7.30
C GLY A 425 -14.97 3.73 6.82
N GLY A 426 -15.64 3.66 5.66
CA GLY A 426 -16.13 2.42 5.06
C GLY A 426 -17.43 1.86 5.66
N ALA A 427 -18.00 0.83 5.02
CA ALA A 427 -19.16 0.11 5.55
C ALA A 427 -18.79 -0.77 6.76
N GLY A 428 -19.70 -0.86 7.74
CA GLY A 428 -19.48 -1.59 9.01
C GLY A 428 -19.04 -3.04 8.79
N ASP A 429 -17.97 -3.48 9.46
CA ASP A 429 -17.53 -4.89 9.42
C ASP A 429 -18.58 -5.83 10.09
N PHE A 430 -19.51 -5.28 10.89
CA PHE A 430 -20.56 -6.03 11.60
C PHE A 430 -21.96 -5.74 11.03
N GLY A 431 -22.43 -6.60 10.13
CA GLY A 431 -23.78 -6.49 9.57
C GLY A 431 -24.11 -7.53 8.51
N ALA A 432 -24.09 -8.82 8.87
CA ALA A 432 -24.81 -9.83 8.09
C ALA A 432 -26.31 -9.47 8.10
N GLY A 433 -26.83 -9.07 6.94
CA GLY A 433 -28.27 -8.84 6.76
C GLY A 433 -28.69 -7.37 6.81
N LYS A 434 -28.13 -6.55 5.93
CA LYS A 434 -28.88 -5.57 5.13
C LYS A 434 -27.94 -5.02 4.06
N ALA A 435 -28.08 -5.55 2.84
CA ALA A 435 -27.69 -4.84 1.64
C ALA A 435 -28.59 -3.59 1.50
N SER A 436 -28.42 -2.61 2.37
CA SER A 436 -28.72 -1.24 2.00
C SER A 436 -27.51 -0.77 1.22
N ASN A 437 -27.72 -0.44 -0.05
CA ASN A 437 -26.85 0.47 -0.78
C ASN A 437 -26.71 1.75 0.06
N GLN A 438 -25.73 1.79 0.97
CA GLN A 438 -25.10 3.05 1.33
C GLN A 438 -24.02 3.25 0.28
N GLU A 439 -24.45 3.77 -0.87
CA GLU A 439 -23.58 4.65 -1.66
C GLU A 439 -22.99 5.67 -0.67
N GLY A 440 -21.66 5.67 -0.49
CA GLY A 440 -20.96 6.85 0.03
C GLY A 440 -20.09 6.75 1.29
N SER A 441 -19.75 5.59 1.87
CA SER A 441 -18.69 5.58 2.89
C SER A 441 -17.32 5.24 2.30
N GLU A 442 -16.64 6.27 1.82
CA GLU A 442 -15.25 6.20 1.36
C GLU A 442 -14.34 5.67 2.47
N ARG A 443 -13.39 4.78 2.11
CA ARG A 443 -12.33 4.32 3.01
C ARG A 443 -11.16 5.27 2.88
N ILE A 444 -10.75 5.88 3.99
CA ILE A 444 -9.52 6.68 4.04
C ILE A 444 -8.44 5.78 4.61
N TYR A 445 -7.47 5.42 3.77
CA TYR A 445 -6.37 4.56 4.20
C TYR A 445 -5.38 5.36 5.05
N ILE A 446 -4.95 4.73 6.15
CA ILE A 446 -4.00 5.31 7.08
C ILE A 446 -2.60 4.79 6.69
N PRO A 447 -1.68 5.65 6.26
CA PRO A 447 -0.35 5.20 5.90
C PRO A 447 0.46 4.74 7.12
N SER A 448 1.64 4.18 6.89
CA SER A 448 2.65 3.96 7.92
C SER A 448 3.24 5.30 8.34
N ARG A 449 3.80 5.34 9.55
CA ARG A 449 4.39 6.59 10.09
C ARG A 449 5.55 7.07 9.23
N ILE A 450 5.83 8.37 9.23
CA ILE A 450 7.04 8.93 8.61
C ILE A 450 7.98 9.31 9.75
N ILE A 451 9.19 8.76 9.76
CA ILE A 451 10.21 9.12 10.76
C ILE A 451 11.20 10.06 10.10
N ALA A 452 11.41 11.23 10.70
CA ALA A 452 12.47 12.16 10.34
C ALA A 452 13.62 12.01 11.34
N TYR A 453 14.79 11.60 10.87
CA TYR A 453 15.99 11.43 11.69
C TYR A 453 17.24 11.50 10.82
N ASP A 454 18.27 12.22 11.27
CA ASP A 454 19.59 12.24 10.63
C ASP A 454 20.29 10.88 10.80
N VAL A 455 20.29 10.05 9.75
CA VAL A 455 20.92 8.71 9.78
C VAL A 455 22.29 8.69 9.10
N ASN A 456 22.68 9.76 8.43
CA ASN A 456 23.95 9.85 7.70
C ASN A 456 24.99 10.77 8.40
N GLY A 457 24.58 11.49 9.45
CA GLY A 457 25.40 12.37 10.27
C GLY A 457 25.78 13.69 9.59
N ASP A 458 25.04 14.14 8.57
CA ASP A 458 25.28 15.41 7.87
C ASP A 458 24.55 16.60 8.51
N GLY A 459 23.73 16.35 9.53
CA GLY A 459 22.96 17.34 10.25
C GLY A 459 21.58 17.63 9.67
N GLN A 460 21.25 17.15 8.46
CA GLN A 460 19.92 17.26 7.85
C GLN A 460 19.06 16.05 8.24
N GLN A 461 17.73 16.26 8.27
CA GLN A 461 16.82 15.16 8.57
C GLN A 461 16.63 14.25 7.36
N ASP A 462 16.85 12.95 7.53
CA ASP A 462 16.49 11.94 6.54
C ASP A 462 15.10 11.35 6.86
N ILE A 463 14.44 10.83 5.84
CA ILE A 463 13.11 10.24 5.93
C ILE A 463 13.21 8.72 5.91
N ILE A 464 12.85 8.09 7.03
CA ILE A 464 12.72 6.63 7.13
C ILE A 464 11.26 6.27 6.89
N ILE A 465 11.04 5.44 5.86
CA ILE A 465 9.71 5.09 5.39
C ILE A 465 9.62 3.66 4.88
N ASN A 466 8.50 2.97 5.07
CA ASN A 466 8.29 1.68 4.42
C ASN A 466 7.81 1.81 2.97
N LYS A 467 8.11 0.77 2.22
CA LYS A 467 7.60 0.51 0.88
C LYS A 467 7.00 -0.89 0.86
N ASN A 468 5.71 -0.97 1.18
CA ASN A 468 4.98 -2.23 1.02
C ASN A 468 4.76 -2.51 -0.48
N LEU A 469 5.28 -3.66 -0.92
CA LEU A 469 5.27 -4.07 -2.31
C LEU A 469 4.00 -4.86 -2.59
N SER A 470 3.20 -4.39 -3.54
CA SER A 470 2.00 -5.08 -4.01
C SER A 470 1.76 -4.78 -5.47
N THR A 471 1.47 -5.84 -6.24
CA THR A 471 1.02 -5.74 -7.63
C THR A 471 -0.49 -5.51 -7.74
N SER A 472 -1.30 -5.92 -6.73
CA SER A 472 -2.76 -5.83 -6.76
C SER A 472 -3.34 -4.60 -6.06
N SER A 473 -2.73 -4.12 -4.97
CA SER A 473 -3.21 -2.95 -4.19
C SER A 473 -3.20 -1.64 -4.98
N ARG A 474 -2.38 -1.59 -6.03
CA ARG A 474 -2.21 -0.41 -6.91
C ARG A 474 -3.22 -0.39 -8.06
N LEU A 475 -3.96 -1.48 -8.25
CA LEU A 475 -4.97 -1.65 -9.31
C LEU A 475 -6.41 -1.60 -8.75
N PHE A 476 -6.59 -1.86 -7.45
CA PHE A 476 -7.89 -1.86 -6.79
C PHE A 476 -7.85 -1.05 -5.50
N GLU A 477 -8.46 0.13 -5.51
CA GLU A 477 -8.48 1.07 -4.37
C GLU A 477 -8.99 0.43 -3.07
N ASN A 478 -9.91 -0.54 -3.15
CA ASN A 478 -10.54 -1.18 -2.00
C ASN A 478 -9.94 -2.53 -1.58
N MET A 479 -8.90 -3.02 -2.26
CA MET A 479 -8.30 -4.33 -2.00
C MET A 479 -6.79 -4.22 -1.84
N LYS A 480 -6.37 -3.66 -0.70
CA LYS A 480 -4.96 -3.58 -0.31
C LYS A 480 -4.48 -4.91 0.28
N ASN A 481 -3.50 -5.53 -0.36
CA ASN A 481 -2.80 -6.73 0.08
C ASN A 481 -1.30 -6.59 -0.24
N TYR A 482 -0.44 -6.72 0.76
CA TYR A 482 0.99 -6.51 0.65
C TYR A 482 1.75 -7.78 1.09
N PRO A 483 2.17 -8.65 0.14
CA PRO A 483 2.87 -9.89 0.49
C PRO A 483 4.30 -9.67 1.00
N SER A 484 4.87 -8.49 0.79
CA SER A 484 6.25 -8.15 1.16
C SER A 484 6.43 -6.64 1.30
N GLY A 485 7.50 -6.21 1.94
CA GLY A 485 7.86 -4.80 2.01
C GLY A 485 9.36 -4.56 2.21
N GLU A 486 9.75 -3.31 2.18
CA GLU A 486 11.11 -2.82 2.46
C GLU A 486 11.03 -1.59 3.36
N ILE A 487 12.07 -1.30 4.16
CA ILE A 487 12.27 -0.01 4.81
C ILE A 487 13.34 0.75 4.04
N HIS A 488 13.08 2.03 3.76
CA HIS A 488 13.93 2.93 3.00
C HIS A 488 14.33 4.10 3.90
N ALA A 489 15.57 4.59 3.75
CA ALA A 489 15.96 5.92 4.19
C ALA A 489 16.20 6.80 2.97
N LEU A 490 15.61 7.98 2.98
CA LEU A 490 15.66 8.94 1.88
C LEU A 490 16.20 10.28 2.39
N SER A 491 17.10 10.91 1.63
CA SER A 491 17.65 12.22 1.97
C SER A 491 17.21 13.28 0.97
N TRP A 492 16.92 14.48 1.46
CA TRP A 492 16.53 15.61 0.64
C TRP A 492 17.76 16.27 0.02
N ASN A 493 17.77 16.41 -1.31
CA ASN A 493 18.89 17.03 -2.03
C ASN A 493 18.60 18.47 -2.53
N GLY A 494 17.53 19.09 -2.02
CA GLY A 494 17.03 20.40 -2.46
C GLY A 494 15.98 20.34 -3.58
N ILE A 495 15.83 19.19 -4.26
CA ILE A 495 14.87 19.02 -5.37
C ILE A 495 13.98 17.80 -5.15
N ALA A 496 14.55 16.71 -4.62
CA ALA A 496 13.86 15.44 -4.43
C ALA A 496 14.37 14.69 -3.19
N LEU A 497 13.53 13.79 -2.67
CA LEU A 497 13.99 12.76 -1.74
C LEU A 497 14.67 11.64 -2.54
N SER A 498 15.93 11.35 -2.21
CA SER A 498 16.78 10.37 -2.87
C SER A 498 17.18 9.24 -1.93
N GLU A 499 17.20 7.99 -2.41
CA GLU A 499 17.49 6.83 -1.56
C GLU A 499 18.93 6.87 -1.02
N LEU A 500 19.09 6.82 0.30
CA LEU A 500 20.37 6.55 0.95
C LEU A 500 20.63 5.05 1.05
N TRP A 501 19.61 4.33 1.52
CA TRP A 501 19.63 2.88 1.67
C TRP A 501 18.23 2.31 1.77
N ARG A 502 18.16 0.99 1.62
CA ARG A 502 16.97 0.20 1.89
C ARG A 502 17.32 -1.15 2.50
N THR A 503 16.37 -1.73 3.22
CA THR A 503 16.45 -3.14 3.64
C THR A 503 16.41 -4.06 2.43
N ARG A 504 16.89 -5.28 2.62
CA ARG A 504 16.46 -6.38 1.74
C ARG A 504 14.94 -6.49 1.82
N LYS A 505 14.34 -7.04 0.78
CA LYS A 505 12.93 -7.41 0.77
C LYS A 505 12.62 -8.28 1.99
N ILE A 506 11.59 -7.89 2.73
CA ILE A 506 11.03 -8.62 3.86
C ILE A 506 9.77 -9.31 3.36
N ASP A 507 9.72 -10.64 3.50
CA ASP A 507 8.51 -11.40 3.19
C ASP A 507 7.50 -11.26 4.35
N GLY A 508 6.30 -10.81 4.02
CA GLY A 508 5.29 -10.39 4.99
C GLY A 508 4.89 -8.92 4.84
N TYR A 509 3.73 -8.59 5.37
CA TYR A 509 3.18 -7.24 5.36
C TYR A 509 3.83 -6.41 6.48
N ILE A 510 4.53 -5.33 6.14
CA ILE A 510 5.08 -4.40 7.15
C ILE A 510 3.92 -3.53 7.67
N VAL A 511 3.60 -3.69 8.95
CA VAL A 511 2.51 -2.97 9.61
C VAL A 511 2.97 -1.60 10.10
N ASP A 512 4.11 -1.56 10.78
CA ASP A 512 4.69 -0.38 11.39
C ASP A 512 6.18 -0.61 11.69
N TYR A 513 6.90 0.44 12.06
CA TYR A 513 8.33 0.39 12.40
C TYR A 513 8.73 1.52 13.32
N LEU A 514 9.83 1.33 14.06
CA LEU A 514 10.42 2.30 14.97
C LEU A 514 11.91 2.41 14.71
N LEU A 515 12.45 3.62 14.85
CA LEU A 515 13.88 3.87 14.87
C LEU A 515 14.26 4.34 16.28
N ARG A 516 15.13 3.60 16.96
CA ARG A 516 15.60 3.90 18.33
C ARG A 516 17.11 4.17 18.29
N PRO A 517 17.53 5.43 18.20
CA PRO A 517 18.94 5.79 18.22
C PRO A 517 19.61 5.35 19.51
N ASN A 518 20.86 4.90 19.39
CA ASN A 518 21.69 4.57 20.55
C ASN A 518 22.05 5.86 21.31
N ALA A 519 22.45 5.72 22.58
CA ALA A 519 22.76 6.87 23.43
C ALA A 519 23.85 7.80 22.87
N ASP A 520 24.81 7.25 22.11
CA ASP A 520 25.90 8.00 21.46
C ASP A 520 25.54 8.54 20.07
N LYS A 521 24.33 8.25 19.57
CA LYS A 521 23.81 8.61 18.25
C LYS A 521 24.68 8.14 17.07
N LYS A 522 25.52 7.13 17.27
CA LYS A 522 26.36 6.54 16.20
C LYS A 522 25.68 5.39 15.47
N GLY A 523 24.49 5.02 15.90
CA GLY A 523 23.69 3.94 15.33
C GLY A 523 22.28 3.96 15.91
N ALA A 524 21.46 3.01 15.49
CA ALA A 524 20.11 2.85 15.97
C ALA A 524 19.64 1.40 15.87
N GLU A 525 18.70 1.04 16.72
CA GLU A 525 17.87 -0.15 16.52
C GLU A 525 16.67 0.21 15.63
N LEU A 526 16.56 -0.44 14.47
CA LEU A 526 15.37 -0.36 13.61
C LEU A 526 14.51 -1.58 13.89
N LEU A 527 13.33 -1.34 14.48
CA LEU A 527 12.34 -2.37 14.76
C LEU A 527 11.26 -2.36 13.68
N VAL A 528 10.95 -3.52 13.12
CA VAL A 528 9.96 -3.65 12.04
C VAL A 528 8.91 -4.66 12.44
N GLY A 529 7.67 -4.20 12.67
CA GLY A 529 6.53 -5.05 12.95
C GLY A 529 5.91 -5.56 11.67
N LEU A 530 5.72 -6.88 11.56
CA LEU A 530 5.14 -7.50 10.37
C LEU A 530 4.07 -8.53 10.70
N THR A 531 3.10 -8.64 9.79
CA THR A 531 2.20 -9.80 9.72
C THR A 531 2.77 -10.79 8.71
N LEU A 532 3.00 -12.02 9.17
CA LEU A 532 3.52 -13.11 8.35
C LEU A 532 2.43 -13.61 7.39
N ASN A 533 2.83 -13.87 6.16
CA ASN A 533 1.92 -14.34 5.12
C ASN A 533 1.64 -15.84 5.31
N THR A 534 0.43 -16.22 5.71
CA THR A 534 0.01 -17.62 5.87
C THR A 534 -0.65 -18.17 4.59
N GLY A 535 -0.03 -17.97 3.43
CA GLY A 535 -0.54 -18.51 2.16
C GLY A 535 -1.91 -17.98 1.72
N SER A 536 -2.28 -18.25 0.47
CA SER A 536 -3.49 -17.71 -0.17
C SER A 536 -4.81 -18.36 0.28
N LEU A 537 -4.77 -19.36 1.17
CA LEU A 537 -5.93 -20.15 1.57
C LEU A 537 -6.54 -19.74 2.92
N ASP A 538 -5.93 -18.79 3.62
CA ASP A 538 -6.23 -18.56 5.04
C ASP A 538 -6.68 -17.11 5.31
N MET A 539 -7.69 -16.66 4.56
CA MET A 539 -8.37 -15.37 4.81
C MET A 539 -9.12 -15.33 6.15
N PHE A 540 -9.28 -16.49 6.80
CA PHE A 540 -9.88 -16.67 8.12
C PHE A 540 -8.86 -17.12 9.17
N ALA A 541 -7.56 -17.20 8.82
CA ALA A 541 -6.52 -17.54 9.78
C ALA A 541 -6.39 -16.47 10.85
N GLU A 542 -6.07 -16.94 12.04
CA GLU A 542 -5.52 -16.11 13.09
C GLU A 542 -4.21 -15.47 12.61
N GLN A 543 -4.20 -14.14 12.46
CA GLN A 543 -3.02 -13.42 11.96
C GLN A 543 -1.83 -13.63 12.89
N THR A 544 -0.71 -14.03 12.29
CA THR A 544 0.54 -14.22 13.02
C THR A 544 1.45 -13.04 12.74
N SER A 545 1.88 -12.34 13.80
CA SER A 545 2.79 -11.21 13.71
C SER A 545 4.11 -11.51 14.43
N THR A 546 5.14 -10.76 14.07
CA THR A 546 6.48 -10.83 14.66
C THR A 546 7.17 -9.48 14.46
N MET A 547 8.28 -9.26 15.16
CA MET A 547 9.09 -8.06 15.05
C MET A 547 10.51 -8.43 14.60
N LEU A 548 11.00 -7.79 13.54
CA LEU A 548 12.42 -7.85 13.18
C LEU A 548 13.17 -6.70 13.86
N ILE A 549 14.42 -6.96 14.17
CA ILE A 549 15.32 -6.04 14.84
C ILE A 549 16.59 -5.95 14.00
N TYR A 550 16.86 -4.77 13.45
CA TYR A 550 18.08 -4.46 12.72
C TYR A 550 18.95 -3.53 13.56
N GLN A 551 20.26 -3.79 13.56
CA GLN A 551 21.23 -2.89 14.16
C GLN A 551 21.85 -2.04 13.06
N LEU A 552 21.58 -0.74 13.10
CA LEU A 552 22.10 0.24 12.15
C LEU A 552 23.36 0.88 12.72
N ASP A 553 24.37 1.05 11.88
CA ASP A 553 25.63 1.72 12.19
C ASP A 553 25.77 2.94 11.28
N PHE A 554 25.65 4.12 11.87
CA PHE A 554 25.75 5.40 11.16
C PHE A 554 27.20 5.89 11.03
N SER A 555 28.16 5.24 11.73
CA SER A 555 29.56 5.68 11.77
C SER A 555 30.40 5.18 10.59
N LYS A 556 29.97 4.09 9.94
CA LYS A 556 30.67 3.52 8.78
C LYS A 556 30.53 4.41 7.55
N LYS A 557 31.41 5.39 7.42
CA LYS A 557 31.83 5.90 6.10
C LYS A 557 32.66 4.80 5.44
N GLN A 558 32.08 4.00 4.57
CA GLN A 558 32.88 3.04 3.81
C GLN A 558 33.82 3.79 2.85
N GLU A 559 35.10 3.48 2.97
CA GLU A 559 36.17 3.90 2.05
C GLU A 559 35.82 3.50 0.62
N GLN A 560 36.20 4.39 -0.31
CA GLN A 560 35.87 4.36 -1.74
C GLN A 560 36.45 3.16 -2.48
#